data_AF-Q9K252-F1
#
_entry.id   AF-Q9K252-F1
#
_cell.length_a   1.000
_cell.length_b   1.000
_cell.length_c   1.000
_cell.angle_alpha   90.00
_cell.angle_beta   90.00
_cell.angle_gamma   90.00
#
_symmetry.space_group_name_H-M   'P 1'
#
loop_
_entity.id
_entity.type
_entity.pdbx_description
1 polymer ?
#
loop_
_entity_poly.entity_id
_entity_poly.type
_entity_poly.pdbx_seq_one_letter_code
_entity_poly.pdbx_strand_id
1 'polypeptide(L)'
;MFCIFGFVLGSILLGAPLEGASILYDVILPWLLPSILVFVLLVLPLNIYAYSHHKQVLALHERITQSNYKEIYDHCEKEKKTPNKKALSLYIESQVLVPEYSKRFSSMILGKTLKIIPKKDSPESLKHDELIQKALERAKENIYMNKNQREKRDEREAKKEAKNASKTNPLWEGLGT
;
A
#
# COMPACT_ATOMS: atom_id res chain seq x y z
N MET A 1 10.86 -16.18 -44.00
CA MET A 1 9.95 -15.07 -43.63
C MET A 1 10.67 -13.72 -43.56
N PHE A 2 11.74 -13.55 -42.77
CA PHE A 2 12.46 -12.27 -42.66
C PHE A 2 13.05 -11.74 -43.99
N CYS A 3 13.56 -12.61 -44.85
CA CYS A 3 14.11 -12.20 -46.16
C CYS A 3 13.02 -11.69 -47.12
N ILE A 4 11.82 -12.26 -47.07
CA ILE A 4 10.67 -11.82 -47.88
C ILE A 4 10.18 -10.46 -47.38
N PHE A 5 10.13 -10.28 -46.05
CA PHE A 5 9.79 -8.99 -45.44
C PHE A 5 10.80 -7.90 -45.82
N GLY A 6 12.10 -8.16 -45.69
CA GLY A 6 13.14 -7.19 -46.06
C GLY A 6 13.13 -6.84 -47.56
N PHE A 7 12.83 -7.83 -48.42
CA PHE A 7 12.71 -7.60 -49.85
C PHE A 7 11.48 -6.75 -50.20
N VAL A 8 10.31 -7.09 -49.66
CA VAL A 8 9.07 -6.34 -49.91
C VAL A 8 9.15 -4.91 -49.33
N LEU A 9 9.63 -4.75 -48.09
CA LEU A 9 9.81 -3.43 -47.47
C LEU A 9 10.85 -2.59 -48.23
N GLY A 10 11.95 -3.21 -48.68
CA GLY A 10 12.98 -2.58 -49.48
C GLY A 10 12.48 -2.11 -50.85
N SER A 11 11.73 -2.95 -51.57
CA SER A 11 11.13 -2.60 -52.86
C SER A 11 10.15 -1.43 -52.77
N ILE A 12 9.36 -1.37 -51.68
CA ILE A 12 8.43 -0.27 -51.41
C ILE A 12 9.19 1.03 -51.07
N LEU A 13 10.20 0.98 -50.20
CA LEU A 13 11.02 2.16 -49.83
C LEU A 13 11.81 2.72 -51.02
N LEU A 14 12.19 1.85 -51.97
CA LEU A 14 12.88 2.22 -53.20
C LEU A 14 11.93 2.68 -54.32
N GLY A 15 10.63 2.82 -54.04
CA GLY A 15 9.64 3.38 -54.98
C GLY A 15 9.25 2.44 -56.13
N ALA A 16 9.56 1.15 -56.03
CA ALA A 16 9.16 0.11 -56.98
C ALA A 16 8.19 -0.87 -56.29
N PRO A 17 6.95 -0.44 -55.97
CA PRO A 17 5.96 -1.37 -55.45
C PRO A 17 5.71 -2.46 -56.49
N LEU A 18 5.82 -3.72 -56.08
CA LEU A 18 5.39 -4.86 -56.89
C LEU A 18 3.92 -4.63 -57.26
N GLU A 19 3.60 -4.58 -58.55
CA GLU A 19 2.23 -4.37 -59.02
C GLU A 19 1.28 -5.39 -58.36
N GLY A 20 0.24 -4.89 -57.70
CA GLY A 20 -0.75 -5.72 -57.00
C GLY A 20 -0.44 -6.06 -55.54
N ALA A 21 0.73 -5.70 -55.00
CA ALA A 21 1.03 -5.91 -53.58
C ALA A 21 0.47 -4.76 -52.73
N SER A 22 -0.46 -5.08 -51.82
CA SER A 22 -0.94 -4.11 -50.83
C SER A 22 -0.18 -4.31 -49.53
N ILE A 23 0.67 -3.35 -49.19
CA ILE A 23 1.48 -3.33 -47.95
C ILE A 23 0.65 -3.69 -46.72
N LEU A 24 -0.59 -3.18 -46.68
CA LEU A 24 -1.52 -3.41 -45.59
C LEU A 24 -1.90 -4.89 -45.47
N TYR A 25 -2.21 -5.56 -46.58
CA TYR A 25 -2.71 -6.94 -46.59
C TYR A 25 -1.60 -7.99 -46.66
N ASP A 26 -0.50 -7.71 -47.35
CA ASP A 26 0.55 -8.70 -47.62
C ASP A 26 1.68 -8.68 -46.59
N VAL A 27 1.87 -7.54 -45.91
CA VAL A 27 3.00 -7.34 -44.99
C VAL A 27 2.51 -7.09 -43.56
N ILE A 28 1.56 -6.17 -43.38
CA ILE A 28 1.10 -5.76 -42.06
C ILE A 28 0.09 -6.76 -41.49
N LEU A 29 -0.95 -7.12 -42.25
CA LEU A 29 -2.04 -7.98 -41.78
C LEU A 29 -1.59 -9.37 -41.28
N PRO A 30 -0.65 -10.08 -41.94
CA PRO A 30 -0.21 -11.40 -41.48
C PRO A 30 0.55 -11.38 -40.15
N TRP A 31 1.04 -10.21 -39.71
CA TRP A 31 1.70 -10.02 -38.42
C TRP A 31 0.80 -9.37 -37.38
N LEU A 32 -0.03 -8.42 -37.82
CA LEU A 32 -0.95 -7.68 -36.97
C LEU A 32 -2.06 -8.60 -36.47
N LEU A 33 -2.64 -9.44 -37.35
CA LEU A 33 -3.74 -10.33 -37.00
C LEU A 33 -3.35 -11.34 -35.89
N PRO A 34 -2.25 -12.13 -35.99
CA PRO A 34 -1.86 -13.03 -34.91
C PRO A 34 -1.44 -12.30 -33.64
N SER A 35 -0.84 -11.11 -33.73
CA SER A 35 -0.48 -10.31 -32.56
C SER A 35 -1.71 -9.83 -31.79
N ILE A 36 -2.74 -9.34 -32.51
CA ILE A 36 -4.03 -8.98 -31.92
C ILE A 36 -4.69 -10.23 -31.34
N LEU A 37 -4.66 -11.36 -32.05
CA LEU A 37 -5.24 -12.62 -31.58
C LEU A 37 -4.59 -13.10 -30.27
N VAL A 38 -3.27 -13.07 -30.16
CA VAL A 38 -2.54 -13.40 -28.93
C VAL A 38 -2.91 -12.42 -27.82
N PHE A 39 -2.98 -11.12 -28.13
CA PHE A 39 -3.38 -10.12 -27.15
C PHE A 39 -4.80 -10.38 -26.64
N VAL A 40 -5.76 -10.62 -27.52
CA VAL A 40 -7.15 -10.92 -27.15
C VAL A 40 -7.24 -12.23 -26.37
N LEU A 41 -6.58 -13.29 -26.82
CA LEU A 41 -6.63 -14.60 -26.18
C LEU A 41 -5.93 -14.66 -24.82
N LEU A 42 -4.94 -13.80 -24.56
CA LEU A 42 -4.24 -13.77 -23.26
C LEU A 42 -4.80 -12.68 -22.35
N VAL A 43 -4.90 -11.45 -22.84
CA VAL A 43 -5.24 -10.29 -22.02
C VAL A 43 -6.71 -10.30 -21.63
N LEU A 44 -7.61 -10.75 -22.51
CA LEU A 44 -9.04 -10.74 -22.24
C LEU A 44 -9.43 -11.76 -21.16
N PRO A 45 -8.98 -13.04 -21.20
CA PRO A 45 -9.22 -13.98 -20.10
C PRO A 45 -8.56 -13.56 -18.79
N LEU A 46 -7.34 -13.01 -18.83
CA LEU A 46 -6.67 -12.51 -17.63
C LEU A 46 -7.44 -11.36 -16.97
N ASN A 47 -7.98 -10.43 -17.76
CA ASN A 47 -8.81 -9.35 -17.23
C ASN A 47 -10.14 -9.84 -16.69
N ILE A 48 -10.81 -10.77 -17.40
CA ILE A 48 -12.06 -11.39 -16.91
C ILE A 48 -11.81 -12.11 -15.59
N TYR A 49 -10.73 -12.88 -15.48
CA TYR A 49 -10.34 -13.58 -14.27
C TYR A 49 -10.00 -12.61 -13.12
N ALA A 50 -9.23 -11.56 -13.40
CA ALA A 50 -8.94 -10.52 -12.42
C ALA A 50 -10.23 -9.82 -11.94
N TYR A 51 -11.18 -9.58 -12.85
CA TYR A 51 -12.46 -8.97 -12.54
C TYR A 51 -13.38 -9.91 -11.75
N SER A 52 -13.44 -11.19 -12.11
CA SER A 52 -14.28 -12.19 -11.42
C SER A 52 -13.85 -12.37 -9.96
N HIS A 53 -12.55 -12.31 -9.70
CA HIS A 53 -12.01 -12.40 -8.33
C HIS A 53 -11.90 -11.06 -7.61
N HIS A 54 -12.13 -9.92 -8.29
CA HIS A 54 -12.00 -8.60 -7.70
C HIS A 54 -12.89 -8.42 -6.45
N LYS A 55 -14.17 -8.82 -6.55
CA LYS A 55 -15.12 -8.72 -5.41
C LYS A 55 -14.68 -9.56 -4.22
N GLN A 56 -14.18 -10.76 -4.47
CA GLN A 56 -13.70 -11.67 -3.42
C GLN A 56 -12.46 -11.10 -2.72
N VAL A 57 -11.53 -10.53 -3.50
CA VAL A 57 -10.33 -9.86 -2.97
C VAL A 57 -10.70 -8.62 -2.16
N LEU A 58 -11.67 -7.83 -2.61
CA LEU A 58 -12.17 -6.68 -1.84
C LEU A 58 -12.78 -7.12 -0.51
N ALA A 59 -13.64 -8.13 -0.52
CA ALA A 59 -14.26 -8.67 0.69
C ALA A 59 -13.22 -9.29 1.64
N LEU A 60 -12.15 -9.89 1.10
CA LEU A 60 -11.03 -10.38 1.91
C LEU A 60 -10.27 -9.22 2.55
N HIS A 61 -9.94 -8.17 1.78
CA HIS A 61 -9.28 -6.98 2.33
C HIS A 61 -10.11 -6.33 3.43
N GLU A 62 -11.43 -6.22 3.25
CA GLU A 62 -12.33 -5.65 4.25
C GLU A 62 -12.32 -6.48 5.53
N ARG A 63 -12.42 -7.82 5.43
CA ARG A 63 -12.33 -8.72 6.59
C ARG A 63 -11.00 -8.60 7.33
N ILE A 64 -9.87 -8.55 6.62
CA ILE A 64 -8.55 -8.36 7.23
C ILE A 64 -8.50 -7.01 7.94
N THR A 65 -9.00 -5.95 7.29
CA THR A 65 -9.00 -4.59 7.82
C THR A 65 -9.81 -4.50 9.13
N GLN A 66 -11.02 -5.06 9.14
CA GLN A 66 -11.87 -5.10 10.34
C GLN A 66 -11.27 -5.97 11.45
N SER A 67 -10.71 -7.13 11.10
CA SER A 67 -10.05 -8.02 12.05
C SER A 67 -8.86 -7.34 12.73
N ASN A 68 -8.01 -6.68 11.95
CA ASN A 68 -6.84 -5.95 12.46
C ASN A 68 -7.27 -4.84 13.42
N TYR A 69 -8.25 -4.02 13.03
CA TYR A 69 -8.74 -2.96 13.90
C TYR A 69 -9.31 -3.51 15.20
N LYS A 70 -10.15 -4.54 15.12
CA LYS A 70 -10.73 -5.20 16.30
C LYS A 70 -9.65 -5.74 17.23
N GLU A 71 -8.64 -6.42 16.69
CA GLU A 71 -7.55 -6.98 17.50
C GLU A 71 -6.76 -5.90 18.23
N ILE A 72 -6.43 -4.79 17.54
CA ILE A 72 -5.73 -3.66 18.16
C ILE A 72 -6.59 -3.00 19.23
N TYR A 73 -7.89 -2.84 18.97
CA TYR A 73 -8.84 -2.27 19.92
C TYR A 73 -8.99 -3.15 21.17
N ASP A 74 -9.20 -4.46 20.97
CA ASP A 74 -9.31 -5.45 22.05
C ASP A 74 -8.03 -5.50 22.90
N HIS A 75 -6.85 -5.32 22.27
CA HIS A 75 -5.59 -5.21 22.98
C HIS A 75 -5.54 -3.95 23.86
N CYS A 76 -6.03 -2.80 23.36
CA CYS A 76 -6.09 -1.56 24.14
C CYS A 76 -7.07 -1.65 25.32
N GLU A 77 -8.21 -2.34 25.15
CA GLU A 77 -9.21 -2.53 26.21
C GLU A 77 -8.74 -3.50 27.31
N LYS A 78 -7.99 -4.55 26.95
CA LYS A 78 -7.47 -5.54 27.92
C LYS A 78 -6.33 -5.01 28.79
N GLU A 79 -5.60 -4.03 28.28
CA GLU A 79 -4.48 -3.41 29.00
C GLU A 79 -4.97 -2.54 30.17
N LYS A 80 -4.50 -2.82 31.40
CA LYS A 80 -4.86 -2.05 32.61
C LYS A 80 -4.45 -0.58 32.52
N LYS A 81 -3.44 -0.26 31.69
CA LYS A 81 -3.00 1.10 31.40
C LYS A 81 -2.99 1.27 29.89
N THR A 82 -3.60 2.34 29.40
CA THR A 82 -3.59 2.66 27.97
C THR A 82 -2.16 2.62 27.43
N PRO A 83 -1.86 1.77 26.43
CA PRO A 83 -0.50 1.60 25.94
C PRO A 83 0.02 2.91 25.31
N ASN A 84 1.32 3.18 25.44
CA ASN A 84 1.92 4.30 24.73
C ASN A 84 1.92 4.02 23.21
N LYS A 85 1.77 5.06 22.39
CA LYS A 85 1.86 5.07 20.92
C LYS A 85 3.01 4.19 20.39
N LYS A 86 4.20 4.25 21.01
CA LYS A 86 5.36 3.44 20.62
C LYS A 86 5.13 1.95 20.89
N ALA A 87 4.65 1.60 22.08
CA ALA A 87 4.37 0.21 22.45
C ALA A 87 3.30 -0.39 21.54
N LEU A 88 2.22 0.36 21.29
CA LEU A 88 1.14 -0.08 20.40
C LEU A 88 1.62 -0.26 18.96
N SER A 89 2.51 0.61 18.45
CA SER A 89 3.09 0.42 17.11
C SER A 89 3.94 -0.84 16.99
N LEU A 90 4.69 -1.19 18.04
CA LEU A 90 5.49 -2.42 18.07
C LEU A 90 4.60 -3.66 18.16
N TYR A 91 3.49 -3.58 18.90
CA TYR A 91 2.46 -4.61 18.89
C TYR A 91 1.89 -4.82 17.48
N ILE A 92 1.52 -3.74 16.79
CA ILE A 92 1.02 -3.82 15.40
C ILE A 92 2.04 -4.48 14.49
N GLU A 93 3.33 -4.11 14.60
CA GLU A 93 4.39 -4.68 13.77
C GLU A 93 4.67 -6.16 14.05
N SER A 94 4.45 -6.63 15.27
CA SER A 94 4.83 -7.99 15.69
C SER A 94 3.69 -9.00 15.73
N GLN A 95 2.46 -8.55 15.99
CA GLN A 95 1.29 -9.42 16.19
C GLN A 95 0.24 -9.24 15.08
N VAL A 96 0.04 -8.01 14.60
CA VAL A 96 -1.03 -7.71 13.61
C VAL A 96 -0.52 -7.83 12.18
N LEU A 97 0.76 -7.52 11.94
CA LEU A 97 1.40 -7.71 10.65
C LEU A 97 1.88 -9.15 10.50
N VAL A 98 1.41 -9.81 9.44
CA VAL A 98 1.86 -11.14 9.03
C VAL A 98 3.24 -11.02 8.37
N PRO A 99 4.30 -11.69 8.89
CA PRO A 99 5.67 -11.57 8.38
C PRO A 99 5.84 -11.95 6.90
N GLU A 100 5.00 -12.84 6.39
CA GLU A 100 5.01 -13.35 5.02
C GLU A 100 4.50 -12.31 4.01
N TYR A 101 3.81 -11.26 4.48
CA TYR A 101 3.30 -10.23 3.60
C TYR A 101 4.40 -9.31 3.10
N SER A 102 4.33 -8.98 1.80
CA SER A 102 5.22 -7.98 1.22
C SER A 102 5.03 -6.62 1.90
N LYS A 103 6.10 -5.83 1.99
CA LYS A 103 6.07 -4.46 2.55
C LYS A 103 4.94 -3.60 1.95
N ARG A 104 4.72 -3.72 0.63
CA ARG A 104 3.65 -3.01 -0.08
C ARG A 104 2.27 -3.44 0.40
N PHE A 105 2.04 -4.74 0.54
CA PHE A 105 0.77 -5.28 1.01
C PHE A 105 0.51 -4.88 2.47
N SER A 106 1.49 -5.04 3.35
CA SER A 106 1.39 -4.63 4.76
C SER A 106 1.06 -3.14 4.89
N SER A 107 1.75 -2.28 4.11
CA SER A 107 1.49 -0.84 4.09
C SER A 107 0.08 -0.51 3.58
N MET A 108 -0.39 -1.22 2.54
CA MET A 108 -1.74 -1.06 2.01
C MET A 108 -2.80 -1.46 3.03
N ILE A 109 -2.64 -2.60 3.71
CA ILE A 109 -3.59 -3.09 4.71
C ILE A 109 -3.64 -2.17 5.92
N LEU A 110 -2.50 -1.69 6.44
CA LEU A 110 -2.49 -0.68 7.51
C LEU A 110 -3.17 0.61 7.05
N GLY A 111 -2.96 1.03 5.80
CA GLY A 111 -3.64 2.19 5.22
C GLY A 111 -5.15 2.01 5.11
N LYS A 112 -5.63 0.81 4.76
CA LYS A 112 -7.07 0.47 4.78
C LYS A 112 -7.61 0.45 6.21
N THR A 113 -6.83 -0.06 7.16
CA THR A 113 -7.20 -0.14 8.59
C THR A 113 -7.34 1.26 9.17
N LEU A 114 -6.45 2.18 8.80
CA LEU A 114 -6.55 3.58 9.21
C LEU A 114 -7.83 4.25 8.67
N LYS A 115 -8.28 3.90 7.46
CA LYS A 115 -9.46 4.52 6.82
C LYS A 115 -10.79 4.15 7.45
N ILE A 116 -10.87 3.01 8.14
CA ILE A 116 -12.11 2.58 8.79
C ILE A 116 -12.29 3.20 10.18
N ILE A 117 -11.24 3.82 10.74
CA ILE A 117 -11.32 4.46 12.06
C ILE A 117 -12.00 5.83 11.88
N PRO A 118 -13.05 6.12 12.68
CA PRO A 118 -13.72 7.43 12.67
C PRO A 118 -12.74 8.58 12.87
N LYS A 119 -13.05 9.74 12.29
CA LYS A 119 -12.26 10.95 12.53
C LYS A 119 -12.37 11.35 14.00
N LYS A 120 -11.31 11.98 14.50
CA LYS A 120 -11.29 12.61 15.82
C LYS A 120 -12.53 13.50 15.99
N ASP A 121 -13.18 13.39 17.14
CA ASP A 121 -14.40 14.12 17.52
C ASP A 121 -15.67 13.75 16.72
N SER A 122 -15.64 12.66 15.93
CA SER A 122 -16.87 12.05 15.40
C SER A 122 -17.70 11.45 16.54
N PRO A 123 -19.05 11.51 16.48
CA PRO A 123 -19.91 10.78 17.42
C PRO A 123 -19.68 9.26 17.41
N GLU A 124 -19.08 8.74 16.35
CA GLU A 124 -18.71 7.32 16.20
C GLU A 124 -17.33 7.00 16.79
N SER A 125 -16.57 8.01 17.22
CA SER A 125 -15.20 7.83 17.71
C SER A 125 -15.19 7.15 19.07
N LEU A 126 -14.39 6.09 19.18
CA LEU A 126 -14.16 5.37 20.42
C LEU A 126 -12.93 5.91 21.16
N LYS A 127 -12.87 5.59 22.45
CA LYS A 127 -11.84 6.05 23.41
C LYS A 127 -10.40 5.88 22.91
N HIS A 128 -10.11 4.79 22.20
CA HIS A 128 -8.75 4.42 21.79
C HIS A 128 -8.41 4.82 20.34
N ASP A 129 -9.35 5.37 19.58
CA ASP A 129 -9.21 5.59 18.14
C ASP A 129 -8.06 6.52 17.77
N GLU A 130 -7.91 7.65 18.49
CA GLU A 130 -6.83 8.61 18.24
C GLU A 130 -5.45 7.97 18.48
N LEU A 131 -5.33 7.12 19.50
CA LEU A 131 -4.10 6.41 19.81
C LEU A 131 -3.79 5.35 18.74
N ILE A 132 -4.82 4.58 18.34
CA ILE A 132 -4.70 3.54 17.32
C ILE A 132 -4.30 4.16 15.98
N GLN A 133 -4.91 5.29 15.58
CA GLN A 133 -4.54 6.01 14.36
C GLN A 133 -3.05 6.38 14.36
N LYS A 134 -2.57 7.02 15.43
CA LYS A 134 -1.16 7.41 15.57
C LYS A 134 -0.21 6.21 15.56
N ALA A 135 -0.62 5.09 16.17
CA ALA A 135 0.17 3.86 16.19
C ALA A 135 0.22 3.18 14.81
N LEU A 136 -0.90 3.15 14.07
CA LEU A 136 -0.99 2.64 12.71
C LEU A 136 -0.15 3.48 11.73
N GLU A 137 -0.22 4.80 11.83
CA GLU A 137 0.63 5.70 11.03
C GLU A 137 2.11 5.42 11.27
N ARG A 138 2.50 5.31 12.54
CA ARG A 138 3.87 4.97 12.92
C ARG A 138 4.31 3.62 12.37
N ALA A 139 3.49 2.58 12.55
CA ALA A 139 3.79 1.23 12.05
C ALA A 139 3.93 1.23 10.51
N LYS A 140 3.04 1.95 9.81
CA LYS A 140 3.08 2.08 8.34
C LYS A 140 4.37 2.73 7.84
N GLU A 141 4.85 3.76 8.52
CA GLU A 141 6.12 4.41 8.21
C GLU A 141 7.32 3.50 8.50
N ASN A 142 7.27 2.76 9.61
CA ASN A 142 8.32 1.86 10.04
C ASN A 142 8.57 0.71 9.05
N ILE A 143 7.57 0.26 8.27
CA ILE A 143 7.72 -0.78 7.23
C ILE A 143 8.87 -0.48 6.28
N TYR A 144 9.09 0.79 5.94
CA TYR A 144 10.11 1.22 4.98
C TYR A 144 11.38 1.76 5.64
N MET A 145 11.40 1.87 6.97
CA MET A 145 12.57 2.37 7.70
C MET A 145 13.53 1.24 8.07
N ASN A 146 14.82 1.52 7.92
CA ASN A 146 15.87 0.68 8.49
C ASN A 146 16.07 0.98 10.00
N LYS A 147 16.86 0.14 10.69
CA LYS A 147 17.10 0.25 12.13
C LYS A 147 17.63 1.64 12.54
N ASN A 148 18.63 2.16 11.83
CA ASN A 148 19.18 3.50 12.12
C ASN A 148 18.16 4.63 11.96
N GLN A 149 17.28 4.55 10.96
CA GLN A 149 16.22 5.54 10.76
C GLN A 149 15.18 5.51 11.89
N ARG A 150 14.83 4.30 12.37
CA ARG A 150 13.94 4.11 13.51
C ARG A 150 14.55 4.68 14.80
N GLU A 151 15.81 4.37 15.08
CA GLU A 151 16.52 4.87 16.27
C GLU A 151 16.61 6.40 16.27
N LYS A 152 17.01 7.02 15.15
CA LYS A 152 17.06 8.49 15.03
C LYS A 152 15.69 9.15 15.20
N ARG A 153 14.60 8.48 14.83
CA ARG A 153 13.23 8.99 15.06
C ARG A 153 12.87 8.87 16.54
N ASP A 154 13.11 7.71 17.14
CA ASP A 154 12.83 7.45 18.55
C ASP A 154 13.54 8.46 19.45
N GLU A 155 14.81 8.76 19.21
CA GLU A 155 15.54 9.81 19.93
C GLU A 155 14.92 11.20 19.78
N ARG A 156 14.47 11.55 18.57
CA ARG A 156 13.85 12.85 18.29
C ARG A 156 12.50 12.98 18.99
N GLU A 157 11.72 11.92 19.03
CA GLU A 157 10.43 11.91 19.73
C GLU A 157 10.60 11.93 21.24
N ALA A 158 11.53 11.13 21.80
CA ALA A 158 11.84 11.16 23.22
C ALA A 158 12.29 12.56 23.68
N LYS A 159 13.12 13.26 22.89
CA LYS A 159 13.52 14.65 23.16
C LYS A 159 12.34 15.62 23.11
N LYS A 160 11.36 15.42 22.21
CA LYS A 160 10.15 16.26 22.13
C LYS A 160 9.23 16.02 23.32
N GLU A 161 9.03 14.76 23.70
CA GLU A 161 8.20 14.37 24.84
C GLU A 161 8.79 14.92 26.15
N ALA A 162 10.11 14.81 26.35
CA ALA A 162 10.80 15.39 27.50
C ALA A 162 10.66 16.93 27.58
N LYS A 163 10.80 17.62 26.44
CA LYS A 163 10.60 19.08 26.37
C LYS A 163 9.15 19.50 26.61
N ASN A 164 8.18 18.69 26.21
CA ASN A 164 6.78 18.98 26.44
C ASN A 164 6.43 18.75 27.91
N ALA A 165 6.91 17.67 28.53
CA ALA A 165 6.74 17.39 29.95
C ALA A 165 7.33 18.50 30.84
N SER A 166 8.51 19.04 30.49
CA SER A 166 9.13 20.15 31.22
C SER A 166 8.38 21.49 31.07
N LYS A 167 7.64 21.68 29.96
CA LYS A 167 6.83 22.90 29.73
C LYS A 167 5.47 22.87 30.41
N THR A 168 4.93 21.68 30.68
CA THR A 168 3.68 21.49 31.45
C THR A 168 3.91 21.51 32.96
N ASN A 169 5.17 21.57 33.42
CA ASN A 169 5.54 21.63 34.83
C ASN A 169 6.33 22.89 35.22
N PRO A 170 5.88 24.14 34.93
CA PRO A 170 6.48 25.32 35.51
C PRO A 170 5.68 25.76 36.76
N LEU A 171 6.38 25.98 37.88
CA LEU A 171 5.92 26.60 39.14
C LEU A 171 5.11 25.75 40.15
N TRP A 172 5.82 25.01 41.01
CA TRP A 172 5.51 24.92 42.46
C TRP A 172 6.78 24.96 43.35
N GLU A 173 7.92 25.44 42.83
CA GLU A 173 9.18 25.55 43.61
C GLU A 173 9.51 27.00 44.05
N GLY A 174 8.54 27.92 44.04
CA GLY A 174 8.78 29.35 44.24
C GLY A 174 7.97 30.05 45.33
N LEU A 175 7.44 29.34 46.32
CA LEU A 175 6.74 29.94 47.48
C LEU A 175 7.11 29.14 48.73
N GLY A 176 8.25 29.44 49.32
CA GLY A 176 8.73 28.72 50.50
C GLY A 176 10.08 29.18 51.02
N THR A 177 10.27 30.49 51.20
CA THR A 177 11.10 31.09 52.27
C THR A 177 10.67 32.53 52.48
#